data_AF-A0A5M8NT37-F1
#
_entry.id   AF-A0A5M8NT37-F1
#
_cell.length_a   1.000
_cell.length_b   1.000
_cell.length_c   1.000
_cell.angle_alpha   90.00
_cell.angle_beta   90.00
_cell.angle_gamma   90.00
#
_symmetry.space_group_name_H-M   'P 1'
#
loop_
_entity.id
_entity.type
_entity.pdbx_description
1 polymer ?
#
loop_
_entity_poly.entity_id
_entity_poly.type
_entity_poly.pdbx_seq_one_letter_code
_entity_poly.pdbx_strand_id
1 'polypeptide(L)'
;MRLFIINGKTKDELVAKSSKNAEIIRPILRGRDIKRYGYDFADLWLINTHNGIKEKGVKPIDINDYLAIKRHLDSYWDKIEHRADQGDTPYNLRNCAYMVY
;
A
#
# COMPACT_ATOMS: atom_id res chain seq x y z
N MET A 1 -3.84 -2.76 -8.17
CA MET A 1 -4.30 -2.52 -6.77
C MET A 1 -4.35 -3.74 -5.83
N ARG A 2 -4.99 -4.88 -6.17
CA ARG A 2 -5.20 -6.00 -5.20
C ARG A 2 -3.92 -6.56 -4.54
N LEU A 3 -2.78 -6.50 -5.21
CA LEU A 3 -1.50 -7.03 -4.72
C LEU A 3 -0.89 -6.23 -3.55
N PHE A 4 -1.39 -5.02 -3.31
CA PHE A 4 -0.89 -4.13 -2.25
C PHE A 4 -1.79 -4.18 -1.00
N ILE A 5 -2.85 -5.00 -1.05
CA ILE A 5 -3.79 -5.16 0.06
C ILE A 5 -3.38 -6.41 0.83
N ILE A 6 -3.10 -6.24 2.12
CA ILE A 6 -2.71 -7.29 3.05
C ILE A 6 -3.70 -7.39 4.21
N ASN A 7 -3.72 -8.53 4.90
CA ASN A 7 -4.48 -8.70 6.14
C ASN A 7 -3.69 -8.21 7.37
N GLY A 8 -4.36 -8.08 8.51
CA GLY A 8 -3.72 -7.61 9.75
C GLY A 8 -2.56 -8.48 10.20
N LYS A 9 -2.66 -9.81 10.04
CA LYS A 9 -1.54 -10.72 10.34
C LYS A 9 -0.27 -10.38 9.54
N THR A 10 -0.39 -10.19 8.23
CA THR A 10 0.74 -9.84 7.36
C THR A 10 1.27 -8.45 7.70
N LYS A 11 0.37 -7.50 8.05
CA LYS A 11 0.76 -6.17 8.53
C LYS A 11 1.60 -6.27 9.80
N ASP A 12 1.17 -7.06 10.78
CA ASP A 12 1.90 -7.27 12.03
C ASP A 12 3.27 -7.92 11.79
N GLU A 13 3.33 -8.94 10.93
CA GLU A 13 4.60 -9.59 10.55
C GLU A 13 5.58 -8.62 9.86
N LEU A 14 5.09 -7.73 8.99
CA LEU A 14 5.91 -6.73 8.32
C LEU A 14 6.40 -5.66 9.32
N VAL A 15 5.53 -5.16 10.19
CA VAL A 15 5.89 -4.16 11.20
C VAL A 15 6.85 -4.73 12.24
N ALA A 16 6.72 -6.01 12.61
CA ALA A 16 7.65 -6.69 13.51
C ALA A 16 9.07 -6.80 12.92
N LYS A 17 9.20 -6.92 11.59
CA LYS A 17 10.51 -6.92 10.91
C LYS A 17 11.16 -5.55 10.88
N SER A 18 10.37 -4.48 10.84
CA SER A 18 10.85 -3.10 10.95
C SER A 18 9.67 -2.18 11.26
N SER A 19 9.75 -1.43 12.37
CA SER A 19 8.70 -0.48 12.78
C SER A 19 8.46 0.61 11.73
N LYS A 20 9.49 0.98 10.96
CA LYS A 20 9.41 1.93 9.84
C LYS A 20 8.34 1.54 8.83
N ASN A 21 8.10 0.23 8.61
CA ASN A 21 7.08 -0.27 7.68
C ASN A 21 5.67 0.26 8.00
N ALA A 22 5.38 0.60 9.26
CA ALA A 22 4.09 1.16 9.65
C ALA A 22 3.81 2.54 9.00
N GLU A 23 4.84 3.30 8.61
CA GLU A 23 4.69 4.63 7.99
C GLU A 23 3.92 4.59 6.67
N ILE A 24 4.09 3.50 5.91
CA ILE A 24 3.50 3.31 4.58
C ILE A 24 2.38 2.27 4.56
N ILE A 25 1.96 1.71 5.70
CA ILE A 25 0.82 0.79 5.75
C ILE A 25 -0.40 1.50 6.32
N ARG A 26 -1.49 1.56 5.56
CA ARG A 26 -2.71 2.32 5.93
C ARG A 26 -3.93 1.41 5.97
N PRO A 27 -4.84 1.55 6.95
CA PRO A 27 -6.09 0.80 6.94
C PRO A 27 -6.93 1.19 5.72
N ILE A 28 -7.69 0.24 5.16
CA ILE A 28 -8.62 0.51 4.06
C ILE A 28 -10.05 0.16 4.43
N LEU A 29 -10.98 0.97 3.93
CA LEU A 29 -12.40 0.65 3.88
C LEU A 29 -12.79 0.41 2.43
N ARG A 30 -13.36 -0.76 2.15
CA ARG A 30 -13.88 -1.07 0.82
C ARG A 30 -15.37 -0.75 0.81
N GLY A 31 -15.91 -0.32 -0.34
CA GLY A 31 -17.34 -0.03 -0.46
C GLY A 31 -18.25 -1.20 -0.04
N ARG A 32 -17.83 -2.45 -0.28
CA ARG A 32 -18.54 -3.66 0.17
C ARG A 32 -18.61 -3.85 1.69
N ASP A 33 -17.73 -3.19 2.43
CA ASP A 33 -17.65 -3.25 3.89
C ASP A 33 -18.46 -2.11 4.53
N ILE A 34 -18.99 -1.17 3.73
CA ILE A 34 -19.82 -0.05 4.18
C ILE A 34 -21.29 -0.45 4.18
N LYS A 35 -21.99 -0.18 5.28
CA LYS A 35 -23.43 -0.35 5.47
C LYS A 35 -24.10 1.02 5.67
N ARG A 36 -25.43 1.09 5.52
CA ARG A 36 -26.21 2.33 5.65
C ARG A 36 -26.00 3.08 6.97
N TYR A 37 -25.71 2.35 8.06
CA TYR A 37 -25.53 2.90 9.42
C TYR A 37 -24.28 2.38 10.13
N GLY A 38 -23.27 1.89 9.39
CA GLY A 38 -22.06 1.35 9.99
C GLY A 38 -21.09 0.79 8.97
N TYR A 39 -19.99 0.22 9.42
CA TYR A 39 -19.05 -0.51 8.57
C TYR A 39 -18.51 -1.71 9.32
N ASP A 40 -18.22 -2.78 8.58
CA ASP A 40 -17.51 -3.93 9.13
C ASP A 40 -16.02 -3.75 8.81
N PHE A 41 -15.17 -3.56 9.81
CA PHE A 41 -13.75 -3.45 9.54
C PHE A 41 -13.20 -4.81 9.10
N ALA A 42 -12.77 -4.92 7.85
CA ALA A 42 -12.34 -6.19 7.26
C ALA A 42 -10.91 -6.62 7.65
N ASP A 43 -10.25 -5.89 8.55
CA ASP A 43 -8.84 -6.05 8.90
C ASP A 43 -7.92 -6.09 7.67
N LEU A 44 -8.15 -5.14 6.76
CA LEU A 44 -7.40 -4.98 5.53
C LEU A 44 -6.60 -3.68 5.54
N TRP A 45 -5.41 -3.79 4.98
CA TRP A 45 -4.39 -2.76 5.02
C TRP A 45 -3.76 -2.60 3.64
N LEU A 46 -3.47 -1.38 3.24
CA LEU A 46 -2.81 -1.02 2.00
C LEU A 46 -1.33 -0.71 2.26
N ILE A 47 -0.44 -1.36 1.52
CA ILE A 47 0.94 -0.93 1.35
C ILE A 47 0.93 0.27 0.38
N ASN A 48 1.00 1.47 0.93
CA ASN A 48 0.85 2.74 0.21
C ASN A 48 2.19 3.27 -0.33
N THR A 49 2.73 2.60 -1.34
CA THR A 49 3.95 3.01 -2.07
C THR A 49 3.62 4.04 -3.16
N HIS A 50 3.39 5.31 -2.80
CA HIS A 50 2.96 6.36 -3.74
C HIS A 50 4.12 7.07 -4.46
N ASN A 51 3.84 7.72 -5.59
CA ASN A 51 4.80 8.55 -6.36
C ASN A 51 5.03 9.95 -5.75
N GLY A 52 4.62 10.17 -4.50
CA GLY A 52 4.64 11.50 -3.89
C GLY A 52 3.59 12.45 -4.47
N ILE A 53 3.58 13.68 -3.94
CA ILE A 53 2.76 14.80 -4.42
C ILE A 53 3.68 16.02 -4.46
N LYS A 54 4.07 16.43 -5.68
CA LYS A 54 5.07 17.51 -5.89
C LYS A 54 4.58 18.83 -5.30
N GLU A 55 3.32 19.15 -5.51
CA GLU A 55 2.66 20.39 -5.07
C GLU A 55 2.63 20.51 -3.54
N LYS A 56 2.66 19.39 -2.83
CA LYS A 56 2.66 19.31 -1.36
C LYS A 56 4.04 18.99 -0.77
N GLY A 57 5.09 18.93 -1.59
CA GLY A 57 6.44 18.55 -1.14
C GLY A 57 6.54 17.10 -0.63
N VAL A 58 5.56 16.26 -0.92
CA VAL A 58 5.54 14.86 -0.49
C VAL A 58 6.41 14.05 -1.45
N LYS A 59 7.47 13.43 -0.93
CA LYS A 59 8.39 12.62 -1.74
C LYS A 59 7.75 11.28 -2.15
N PRO A 60 8.14 10.71 -3.30
CA PRO A 60 7.86 9.33 -3.62
C PRO A 60 8.41 8.37 -2.55
N ILE A 61 7.71 7.25 -2.36
CA ILE A 61 8.24 6.16 -1.55
C ILE A 61 9.29 5.40 -2.37
N ASP A 62 10.52 5.38 -1.88
CA ASP A 62 11.55 4.46 -2.35
C ASP A 62 11.34 3.11 -1.64
N ILE A 63 11.05 2.05 -2.40
CA ILE A 63 10.80 0.73 -1.84
C ILE A 63 12.05 0.11 -1.19
N ASN A 64 13.24 0.57 -1.57
CA ASN A 64 14.51 0.08 -1.02
C ASN A 64 14.70 0.50 0.45
N ASP A 65 14.01 1.56 0.87
CA ASP A 65 13.94 1.97 2.28
C ASP A 65 13.12 1.02 3.16
N TYR A 66 12.40 0.07 2.55
CA TYR A 66 11.45 -0.84 3.18
C TYR A 66 11.66 -2.29 2.72
N LEU A 67 12.86 -2.84 2.97
CA LEU A 67 13.29 -4.14 2.44
C LEU A 67 12.33 -5.31 2.72
N ALA A 68 11.69 -5.34 3.90
CA ALA A 68 10.73 -6.40 4.23
C ALA A 68 9.47 -6.33 3.36
N ILE A 69 8.99 -5.11 3.08
CA ILE A 69 7.87 -4.86 2.16
C ILE A 69 8.30 -5.17 0.74
N LYS A 70 9.49 -4.76 0.32
CA LYS A 70 10.04 -5.10 -1.00
C LYS A 70 10.04 -6.61 -1.22
N ARG A 71 10.60 -7.39 -0.29
CA ARG A 71 10.62 -8.86 -0.36
C ARG A 71 9.22 -9.48 -0.41
N HIS A 72 8.27 -8.91 0.34
CA HIS A 72 6.88 -9.35 0.26
C HIS A 72 6.29 -9.12 -1.14
N LEU A 73 6.50 -7.94 -1.72
CA LEU A 73 6.06 -7.62 -3.08
C LEU A 73 6.78 -8.46 -4.14
N ASP A 74 8.08 -8.70 -3.97
CA ASP A 74 8.89 -9.54 -4.86
C ASP A 74 8.35 -10.97 -4.98
N SER A 75 7.70 -11.50 -3.92
CA SER A 75 7.03 -12.82 -3.98
C SER A 75 5.85 -12.87 -4.96
N TYR A 76 5.41 -11.72 -5.46
CA TYR A 76 4.36 -11.57 -6.47
C TYR A 76 4.87 -10.89 -7.75
N TRP A 77 6.19 -10.93 -8.03
CA TRP A 77 6.81 -10.17 -9.12
C TRP A 77 6.11 -10.36 -10.46
N ASP A 78 5.81 -11.61 -10.85
CA ASP A 78 5.11 -11.94 -12.11
C ASP A 78 3.80 -11.16 -12.28
N LYS A 79 3.12 -10.84 -11.18
CA LYS A 79 1.87 -10.07 -11.21
C LYS A 79 2.10 -8.57 -11.11
N ILE A 80 3.13 -8.13 -10.38
CA ILE A 80 3.45 -6.72 -10.17
C ILE A 80 3.98 -6.09 -11.46
N GLU A 81 4.89 -6.78 -12.15
CA GLU A 81 5.55 -6.31 -13.37
C GLU A 81 4.56 -6.08 -14.53
N HIS A 82 3.49 -6.87 -14.60
CA HIS A 82 2.49 -6.80 -15.67
C HIS A 82 1.26 -5.93 -15.33
N ARG A 83 1.31 -5.16 -14.24
CA ARG A 83 0.20 -4.26 -13.87
C ARG A 83 0.05 -3.12 -14.88
N ALA A 84 -1.16 -2.94 -15.41
CA ALA A 84 -1.50 -1.76 -16.21
C ALA A 84 -1.57 -0.45 -15.38
N ASP A 85 -1.72 -0.55 -14.05
CA ASP A 85 -1.92 0.57 -13.12
C ASP A 85 -0.66 0.93 -12.31
N GLN A 86 0.52 0.89 -12.94
CA GLN A 86 1.81 1.21 -12.30
C GLN A 86 2.01 2.72 -12.07
N GLY A 87 2.77 3.03 -11.02
CA GLY A 87 3.36 4.36 -10.80
C GLY A 87 4.69 4.50 -11.54
N ASP A 88 5.63 5.24 -10.95
CA ASP A 88 6.94 5.52 -11.58
C ASP A 88 7.84 4.27 -11.59
N THR A 89 7.60 3.35 -10.66
CA THR A 89 8.19 2.00 -10.64
C THR A 89 7.07 0.94 -10.52
N PRO A 90 7.35 -0.35 -10.82
CA PRO A 90 6.39 -1.43 -10.60
C PRO A 90 5.87 -1.52 -9.16
N TYR A 91 6.70 -1.10 -8.20
CA TYR A 91 6.36 -1.06 -6.78
C TYR A 91 5.48 0.12 -6.42
N ASN A 92 5.41 1.18 -7.24
CA ASN A 92 4.58 2.33 -6.92
C ASN A 92 3.14 2.14 -7.40
N LEU A 93 2.21 2.63 -6.60
CA LEU A 93 0.82 2.80 -6.99
C LEU A 93 0.72 4.03 -7.91
N ARG A 94 -0.09 3.90 -8.98
CA ARG A 94 -0.44 5.05 -9.81
C ARG A 94 -1.08 6.15 -8.95
N ASN A 95 -0.72 7.40 -9.22
CA ASN A 95 -1.36 8.53 -8.57
C ASN A 95 -2.87 8.52 -8.82
N CYS A 96 -3.63 8.60 -7.72
CA CYS A 96 -5.08 8.71 -7.74
C CYS A 96 -5.47 10.10 -7.24
N ALA A 97 -6.49 10.71 -7.84
CA ALA A 97 -6.92 12.09 -7.56
C ALA A 97 -7.47 12.31 -6.14
N TYR A 98 -7.52 11.28 -5.30
CA TYR A 98 -8.18 11.29 -4.00
C TYR A 98 -7.24 11.24 -2.79
N MET A 99 -5.92 11.37 -2.99
CA MET A 99 -4.96 11.38 -1.88
C MET A 99 -4.86 12.78 -1.26
N VAL A 100 -5.68 13.03 -0.23
CA VAL A 100 -5.56 14.21 0.62
C VAL A 100 -4.56 13.89 1.73
N TYR A 101 -3.30 14.31 1.56
CA TYR A 101 -2.38 14.56 2.68
C TYR A 101 -2.66 15.92 3.30
#